data_AF-A0A7X2II63-F1
#
_entry.id   AF-A0A7X2II63-F1
#
_cell.length_a   1.000
_cell.length_b   1.000
_cell.length_c   1.000
_cell.angle_alpha   90.00
_cell.angle_beta   90.00
_cell.angle_gamma   90.00
#
_symmetry.space_group_name_H-M   'P 1'
#
loop_
_entity.id
_entity.type
_entity.pdbx_description
1 polymer ?
#
loop_
_entity_poly.entity_id
_entity_poly.type
_entity_poly.pdbx_seq_one_letter_code
_entity_poly.pdbx_strand_id
1 'polypeptide(L)'
;MAIGLSVSTIMGPWQGDATTGLMQRCRDSWEISLCDLSDLMVAIYLNQQIAEIKMSEEADFRLKNKERDETEYFDGQLMEARVDARKRAK
;
A
#
# COMPACT_ATOMS: atom_id res chain seq x y z
N MET A 1 -7.83 21.22 -5.60
CA MET A 1 -7.09 20.12 -4.96
C MET A 1 -7.04 18.99 -5.97
N ALA A 2 -5.86 18.53 -6.37
CA ALA A 2 -5.77 17.29 -7.13
C ALA A 2 -6.28 16.18 -6.21
N ILE A 3 -7.35 15.51 -6.61
CA ILE A 3 -7.88 14.35 -5.88
C ILE A 3 -6.85 13.25 -6.15
N GLY A 4 -5.85 13.13 -5.28
CA GLY A 4 -4.85 12.07 -5.40
C GLY A 4 -5.57 10.73 -5.32
N LEU A 5 -5.19 9.77 -6.17
CA LEU A 5 -5.76 8.42 -6.12
C LEU A 5 -5.47 7.85 -4.72
N SER A 6 -6.49 7.43 -3.98
CA SER A 6 -6.41 6.82 -2.64
C SER A 6 -7.05 5.44 -2.65
N VAL A 7 -6.89 4.66 -1.58
CA VAL A 7 -7.60 3.38 -1.45
C VAL A 7 -9.11 3.60 -1.41
N SER A 8 -9.57 4.63 -0.71
CA SER A 8 -10.99 5.00 -0.67
C SER A 8 -11.58 5.33 -2.04
N THR A 9 -10.79 5.94 -2.93
CA THR A 9 -11.21 6.23 -4.31
C THR A 9 -11.31 4.97 -5.17
N ILE A 10 -10.50 3.94 -4.87
CA ILE A 10 -10.47 2.68 -5.63
C ILE A 10 -11.52 1.68 -5.14
N MET A 11 -11.66 1.54 -3.82
CA MET A 11 -12.44 0.48 -3.18
C MET A 11 -13.69 1.00 -2.45
N GLY A 12 -13.87 2.33 -2.37
CA GLY A 12 -14.91 2.97 -1.57
C GLY A 12 -14.47 3.27 -0.13
N PRO A 13 -15.33 3.94 0.65
CA PRO A 13 -15.02 4.27 2.04
C PRO A 13 -14.81 3.01 2.88
N TRP A 14 -13.98 3.12 3.93
CA TRP A 14 -13.77 2.03 4.87
C TRP A 14 -15.10 1.57 5.49
N GLN A 15 -15.28 0.25 5.62
CA GLN A 15 -16.47 -0.35 6.22
C GLN A 15 -16.10 -1.27 7.39
N GLY A 16 -16.87 -1.18 8.48
CA GLY A 16 -16.69 -1.99 9.68
C GLY A 16 -15.65 -1.47 10.66
N ASP A 17 -15.44 -2.23 11.74
CA ASP A 17 -14.56 -1.85 12.82
C ASP A 17 -13.11 -2.30 12.57
N ALA A 18 -12.16 -1.47 13.01
CA ALA A 18 -10.73 -1.77 12.95
C ALA A 18 -10.24 -2.37 14.28
N THR A 19 -10.54 -3.65 14.52
CA THR A 19 -10.36 -4.29 15.83
C THR A 19 -8.93 -4.72 16.13
N THR A 20 -8.04 -4.67 15.15
CA THR A 20 -6.62 -5.02 15.30
C THR A 20 -5.74 -3.83 14.92
N GLY A 21 -4.51 -3.78 15.46
CA GLY A 21 -3.57 -2.72 15.10
C GLY A 21 -3.17 -2.70 13.62
N LEU A 22 -3.31 -3.83 12.91
CA LEU A 22 -3.13 -3.88 11.45
C LEU A 22 -4.30 -3.20 10.74
N MET A 23 -5.54 -3.55 11.11
CA MET A 23 -6.73 -2.92 10.54
C MET A 23 -6.77 -1.42 10.83
N GLN A 24 -6.37 -1.00 12.04
CA GLN A 24 -6.33 0.42 12.40
C GLN A 24 -5.34 1.18 11.50
N ARG A 25 -4.14 0.64 11.26
CA ARG A 25 -3.18 1.22 10.31
C ARG A 25 -3.75 1.30 8.88
N CYS A 26 -4.39 0.23 8.41
CA CYS A 26 -5.04 0.24 7.10
C CYS A 26 -6.12 1.33 7.00
N ARG A 27 -6.93 1.50 8.06
CA ARG A 27 -7.97 2.53 8.15
C ARG A 27 -7.38 3.93 8.19
N ASP A 28 -6.34 4.16 8.98
CA ASP A 28 -5.70 5.47 9.15
C ASP A 28 -5.08 5.97 7.84
N SER A 29 -4.61 5.05 6.99
CA SER A 29 -4.03 5.39 5.68
C SER A 29 -5.02 5.31 4.51
N TRP A 30 -6.30 4.98 4.76
CA TRP A 30 -7.28 4.66 3.72
C TRP A 30 -7.57 5.81 2.75
N GLU A 31 -7.54 7.03 3.28
CA GLU A 31 -7.80 8.28 2.54
C GLU A 31 -6.50 8.95 2.02
N ILE A 32 -5.33 8.44 2.39
CA ILE A 32 -4.04 8.98 1.95
C ILE A 32 -3.85 8.66 0.45
N SER A 33 -3.32 9.61 -0.30
CA SER A 33 -3.01 9.36 -1.72
C SER A 33 -1.90 8.31 -1.85
N LEU A 34 -2.01 7.43 -2.84
CA LEU A 34 -1.03 6.37 -3.10
C LEU A 34 0.40 6.89 -3.23
N CYS A 35 0.58 8.10 -3.79
CA CYS A 35 1.90 8.71 -3.95
C CYS A 35 2.51 9.17 -2.61
N ASP A 36 1.68 9.41 -1.61
CA ASP A 36 2.03 9.94 -0.29
C ASP A 36 2.05 8.85 0.80
N LEU A 37 1.65 7.62 0.46
CA LEU A 37 1.83 6.47 1.35
C LEU A 37 3.32 6.25 1.65
N SER A 38 3.62 5.61 2.77
CA SER A 38 4.97 5.11 3.01
C SER A 38 5.22 3.78 2.29
N ASP A 39 6.47 3.42 2.08
CA ASP A 39 6.86 2.14 1.51
C ASP A 39 6.35 0.98 2.37
N LEU A 40 6.37 1.14 3.70
CA LEU A 40 5.74 0.20 4.63
C LEU A 40 4.24 0.05 4.34
N MET A 41 3.50 1.14 4.13
CA MET A 41 2.06 1.07 3.87
C MET A 41 1.75 0.44 2.52
N VAL A 42 2.54 0.72 1.48
CA VAL A 42 2.40 0.03 0.19
C VAL A 42 2.65 -1.47 0.35
N ALA A 43 3.68 -1.87 1.11
CA ALA A 43 3.96 -3.28 1.40
C ALA A 43 2.84 -3.95 2.20
N ILE A 44 2.30 -3.26 3.22
CA ILE A 44 1.16 -3.74 4.01
C ILE A 44 -0.06 -3.96 3.12
N TYR A 45 -0.43 -2.97 2.30
CA TYR A 45 -1.60 -3.10 1.42
C TYR A 45 -1.41 -4.21 0.39
N LEU A 46 -0.22 -4.39 -0.18
CA LEU A 46 0.09 -5.54 -1.04
C LEU A 46 -0.09 -6.87 -0.31
N ASN A 47 0.41 -7.01 0.92
CA ASN A 47 0.28 -8.24 1.69
C ASN A 47 -1.16 -8.54 2.13
N GLN A 48 -1.97 -7.49 2.33
CA GLN A 48 -3.40 -7.60 2.63
C GLN A 48 -4.28 -7.69 1.37
N GLN A 49 -3.69 -7.70 0.16
CA GLN A 49 -4.41 -7.72 -1.12
C GLN A 49 -5.38 -6.54 -1.31
N ILE A 50 -5.07 -5.40 -0.71
CA ILE A 50 -5.87 -4.17 -0.79
C ILE A 50 -5.41 -3.38 -2.00
N ALA A 51 -6.35 -3.04 -2.90
CA ALA A 51 -6.09 -2.32 -4.14
C ALA A 51 -4.89 -2.88 -4.93
N GLU A 52 -4.74 -4.21 -4.94
CA GLU A 52 -3.49 -4.92 -5.29
C GLU A 52 -2.88 -4.51 -6.64
N ILE A 53 -3.71 -4.27 -7.66
CA ILE A 53 -3.26 -3.78 -8.98
C ILE A 53 -2.57 -2.42 -8.86
N LYS A 54 -3.22 -1.45 -8.19
CA LYS A 54 -2.69 -0.10 -8.03
C LYS A 54 -1.52 -0.04 -7.06
N MET A 55 -1.52 -0.86 -6.02
CA MET A 55 -0.37 -0.99 -5.13
C MET A 55 0.83 -1.61 -5.83
N SER A 56 0.61 -2.55 -6.75
CA SER A 56 1.69 -3.16 -7.54
C SER A 56 2.31 -2.14 -8.50
N GLU A 57 1.48 -1.32 -9.15
CA GLU A 57 1.94 -0.20 -9.99
C GLU A 57 2.79 0.80 -9.18
N GLU A 58 2.31 1.21 -8.00
CA GLU A 58 3.02 2.17 -7.14
C GLU A 58 4.31 1.58 -6.55
N ALA A 59 4.31 0.30 -6.16
CA ALA A 59 5.52 -0.40 -5.72
C ALA A 59 6.57 -0.48 -6.83
N ASP A 60 6.16 -0.82 -8.06
CA ASP A 60 7.05 -0.82 -9.23
C ASP A 60 7.63 0.56 -9.52
N PHE A 61 6.81 1.61 -9.36
CA PHE A 61 7.25 2.99 -9.54
C PHE A 61 8.27 3.40 -8.47
N ARG A 62 7.98 3.13 -7.19
CA ARG A 62 8.86 3.44 -6.05
C ARG A 62 10.22 2.79 -6.16
N LEU A 63 10.23 1.47 -6.37
CA LEU A 63 11.46 0.67 -6.46
C LEU A 63 12.38 1.10 -7.62
N LYS A 64 11.86 1.81 -8.61
CA LYS A 64 12.63 2.30 -9.77
C LYS A 64 13.02 3.77 -9.68
N ASN A 65 12.17 4.62 -9.08
CA ASN A 65 12.25 6.07 -9.25
C ASN A 65 12.36 6.88 -7.96
N LYS A 66 12.07 6.28 -6.80
CA LYS A 66 12.09 6.99 -5.51
C LYS A 66 13.21 6.46 -4.62
N GLU A 67 13.78 7.36 -3.83
CA GLU A 67 14.60 6.99 -2.67
C GLU A 67 13.72 6.24 -1.65
N ARG A 68 14.29 5.26 -0.96
CA ARG A 68 13.55 4.49 0.06
C ARG A 68 13.28 5.39 1.25
N ASP A 69 12.06 5.35 1.78
CA ASP A 69 11.65 6.24 2.88
C ASP A 69 12.02 5.74 4.28
N GLU A 70 12.76 4.63 4.36
CA GLU A 70 13.22 3.99 5.61
C GLU A 70 12.11 3.59 6.60
N THR A 71 10.85 3.51 6.15
CA THR A 71 9.71 3.16 7.01
C THR A 71 9.48 1.66 7.19
N GLU A 72 10.14 0.83 6.38
CA GLU A 72 10.01 -0.63 6.41
C GLU A 72 10.40 -1.20 7.78
N TYR A 73 9.75 -2.30 8.20
CA TYR A 73 10.16 -3.02 9.41
C TYR A 73 11.48 -3.77 9.23
N PHE A 74 11.83 -4.09 7.99
CA PHE A 74 13.07 -4.74 7.61
C PHE A 74 13.44 -4.39 6.17
N ASP A 75 14.73 -4.41 5.87
CA ASP A 75 15.25 -4.04 4.55
C ASP A 75 14.65 -4.90 3.43
N GLY A 76 14.02 -4.24 2.45
CA GLY A 76 13.50 -4.89 1.26
C GLY A 76 12.07 -5.42 1.40
N GLN A 77 11.36 -5.07 2.48
CA GLN A 77 9.98 -5.50 2.73
C GLN A 77 9.02 -5.22 1.55
N LEU A 78 9.10 -4.04 0.93
CA LEU A 78 8.31 -3.64 -0.23
C LEU A 78 8.62 -4.50 -1.45
N MET A 79 9.91 -4.81 -1.66
CA MET A 79 10.33 -5.68 -2.76
C MET A 79 9.77 -7.09 -2.58
N GLU A 80 9.84 -7.64 -1.37
CA GLU A 80 9.28 -8.95 -1.04
C GLU A 80 7.76 -8.98 -1.27
N ALA A 81 7.02 -8.00 -0.72
CA ALA A 81 5.58 -7.90 -0.90
C ALA A 81 5.17 -7.80 -2.38
N ARG A 82 5.93 -7.04 -3.17
CA ARG A 82 5.73 -6.89 -4.62
C ARG A 82 6.01 -8.18 -5.39
N VAL A 83 7.05 -8.93 -5.02
CA VAL A 83 7.34 -10.24 -5.60
C VAL A 83 6.22 -11.23 -5.30
N ASP A 84 5.70 -11.23 -4.08
CA ASP A 84 4.63 -12.15 -3.68
C ASP A 84 3.29 -11.79 -4.34
N ALA A 85 2.96 -10.51 -4.47
CA ALA A 85 1.80 -10.07 -5.26
C ALA A 85 1.89 -10.55 -6.71
N ARG A 86 3.07 -10.44 -7.33
CA ARG A 86 3.30 -10.95 -8.68
C ARG A 86 3.17 -12.46 -8.80
N LYS A 87 3.52 -13.23 -7.75
CA LYS A 87 3.31 -14.69 -7.72
C LYS A 87 1.83 -15.04 -7.67
N ARG A 88 1.01 -14.28 -6.94
CA ARG A 88 -0.45 -14.49 -6.84
C ARG A 88 -1.20 -14.16 -8.13
N ALA A 89 -0.68 -13.25 -8.94
CA ALA A 89 -1.27 -12.86 -10.22
C ALA A 89 -1.02 -13.85 -11.39
N LYS A 90 -0.29 -14.95 -11.14
CA LYS A 90 0.00 -16.02 -12.11
C LYS A 90 -0.89 -17.23 -11.88
#